data_AF-A0A135SL75-F1
#
_entry.id   AF-A0A135SL75-F1
#
_cell.length_a   1.000
_cell.length_b   1.000
_cell.length_c   1.000
_cell.angle_alpha   90.00
_cell.angle_beta   90.00
_cell.angle_gamma   90.00
#
_symmetry.space_group_name_H-M   'P 1'
#
loop_
_entity.id
_entity.type
_entity.pdbx_description
1 polymer ?
#
loop_
_entity_poly.entity_id
_entity_poly.type
_entity_poly.pdbx_seq_one_letter_code
_entity_poly.pdbx_strand_id
1 'polypeptide(L)'
;MLAQTLIQTTLLAAVATAASLPVRQTTPTFRLAANVTNFDLTPSIQGQELTYISTADCAANVIFGPAGQGAEFYATGSTVNVAHLSGEDSSPSAGLIVTPGGTATVPSLNTVQLQCGAGTSGVGVVDGSLQFEDGFWMACPRNGSVVLSFKKAGQRTLLGCADVQLLSI
;
A
#
# COMPACT_ATOMS: atom_id res chain seq x y z
N MET A 1 -60.98 53.12 -36.94
CA MET A 1 -59.60 53.02 -36.42
C MET A 1 -59.52 51.74 -35.61
N LEU A 2 -58.70 50.78 -36.06
CA LEU A 2 -58.58 49.44 -35.49
C LEU A 2 -57.70 49.41 -34.24
N ALA A 3 -58.15 48.66 -33.24
CA ALA A 3 -57.45 48.36 -32.00
C ALA A 3 -56.31 47.36 -32.22
N GLN A 4 -55.17 47.55 -31.55
CA GLN A 4 -54.18 46.50 -31.35
C GLN A 4 -53.54 46.62 -29.96
N THR A 5 -53.89 45.69 -29.09
CA THR A 5 -53.32 45.45 -27.76
C THR A 5 -52.16 44.46 -27.88
N LEU A 6 -50.97 44.87 -27.46
CA LEU A 6 -49.76 44.03 -27.37
C LEU A 6 -49.69 43.39 -25.97
N ILE A 7 -49.72 42.06 -25.91
CA ILE A 7 -49.51 41.28 -24.69
C ILE A 7 -48.04 40.85 -24.66
N GLN A 8 -47.27 41.35 -23.69
CA GLN A 8 -45.89 40.93 -23.42
C GLN A 8 -45.90 39.72 -22.47
N THR A 9 -45.46 38.57 -22.96
CA THR A 9 -45.27 37.33 -22.18
C THR A 9 -43.83 37.27 -21.65
N THR A 10 -43.66 37.41 -20.33
CA THR A 10 -42.38 37.21 -19.64
C THR A 10 -42.17 35.72 -19.35
N LEU A 11 -41.16 35.11 -19.96
CA LEU A 11 -40.70 33.75 -19.64
C LEU A 11 -39.77 33.79 -18.42
N LEU A 12 -40.15 33.11 -17.33
CA LEU A 12 -39.26 32.83 -16.20
C LEU A 12 -38.39 31.61 -16.53
N ALA A 13 -37.08 31.83 -16.67
CA ALA A 13 -36.09 30.76 -16.76
C ALA A 13 -35.77 30.25 -15.35
N ALA A 14 -36.20 29.03 -15.03
CA ALA A 14 -35.82 28.34 -13.81
C ALA A 14 -34.40 27.78 -13.96
N VAL A 15 -33.44 28.33 -13.21
CA VAL A 15 -32.06 27.82 -13.16
C VAL A 15 -32.05 26.66 -12.17
N ALA A 16 -32.08 25.43 -12.67
CA ALA A 16 -31.94 24.24 -11.84
C ALA A 16 -30.46 24.09 -11.42
N THR A 17 -30.12 24.52 -10.21
CA THR A 17 -28.84 24.18 -9.58
C THR A 17 -28.85 22.70 -9.25
N ALA A 18 -28.20 21.88 -10.08
CA ALA A 18 -27.92 20.49 -9.75
C ALA A 18 -27.03 20.46 -8.50
N ALA A 19 -27.60 20.05 -7.37
CA ALA A 19 -26.83 19.78 -6.16
C ALA A 19 -25.94 18.58 -6.45
N SER A 20 -24.63 18.80 -6.56
CA SER A 20 -23.65 17.73 -6.62
C SER A 20 -23.69 16.96 -5.30
N LEU A 21 -24.24 15.75 -5.32
CA LEU A 21 -24.16 14.82 -4.20
C LEU A 21 -22.66 14.56 -3.93
N PRO A 22 -22.21 14.60 -2.66
CA PRO A 22 -20.83 14.28 -2.33
C PRO A 22 -20.57 12.82 -2.70
N VAL A 23 -19.74 12.60 -3.73
CA VAL A 23 -19.23 11.27 -4.07
C VAL A 23 -18.33 10.83 -2.91
N ARG A 24 -18.74 9.81 -2.16
CA ARG A 24 -17.90 9.16 -1.15
C ARG A 24 -16.72 8.51 -1.87
N GLN A 25 -15.58 9.19 -1.90
CA GLN A 25 -14.33 8.62 -2.41
C GLN A 25 -13.81 7.59 -1.39
N THR A 26 -14.13 6.32 -1.59
CA THR A 26 -13.43 5.22 -0.90
C THR A 26 -12.09 5.02 -1.60
N THR A 27 -10.98 5.26 -0.89
CA THR A 27 -9.65 4.91 -1.39
C THR A 27 -9.63 3.39 -1.62
N PRO A 28 -9.31 2.92 -2.84
CA PRO A 28 -9.28 1.49 -3.12
C PRO A 28 -8.22 0.80 -2.24
N THR A 29 -8.59 -0.34 -1.67
CA THR A 29 -7.70 -1.22 -0.91
C THR A 29 -7.26 -2.41 -1.76
N PHE A 30 -6.13 -3.00 -1.39
CA PHE A 30 -5.57 -4.19 -2.03
C PHE A 30 -4.77 -5.02 -1.03
N ARG A 31 -4.58 -6.30 -1.32
CA ARG A 31 -3.61 -7.15 -0.59
C ARG A 31 -2.37 -7.36 -1.44
N LEU A 32 -1.29 -7.79 -0.82
CA LEU A 32 -0.03 -8.06 -1.51
C LEU A 32 0.38 -9.51 -1.29
N ALA A 33 0.67 -10.23 -2.38
CA ALA A 33 1.15 -11.60 -2.35
C ALA A 33 2.58 -11.71 -2.87
N ALA A 34 3.35 -12.62 -2.28
CA ALA A 34 4.68 -12.97 -2.74
C ALA A 34 4.63 -13.73 -4.06
N ASN A 35 5.31 -13.18 -5.06
CA ASN A 35 5.75 -13.91 -6.24
C ASN A 35 7.27 -14.07 -6.16
N VAL A 36 7.74 -15.29 -5.87
CA VAL A 36 9.15 -15.58 -5.69
C VAL A 36 9.84 -15.53 -7.04
N THR A 37 10.90 -14.72 -7.13
CA THR A 37 11.67 -14.53 -8.35
C THR A 37 13.02 -15.25 -8.29
N ASN A 38 13.58 -15.44 -7.10
CA ASN A 38 14.81 -16.19 -6.89
C ASN A 38 14.99 -16.63 -5.44
N PHE A 39 15.90 -17.57 -5.18
CA PHE A 39 16.32 -18.01 -3.85
C PHE A 39 15.18 -18.38 -2.90
N ASP A 40 14.15 -19.09 -3.40
CA ASP A 40 12.98 -19.47 -2.60
C ASP A 40 13.35 -20.14 -1.28
N LEU A 41 12.49 -19.95 -0.28
CA LEU A 41 12.63 -20.57 1.02
C LEU A 41 12.16 -22.02 0.98
N THR A 42 12.52 -22.77 2.02
CA THR A 42 11.99 -24.13 2.24
C THR A 42 11.37 -24.16 3.64
N PRO A 43 10.02 -24.23 3.77
CA PRO A 43 9.03 -24.30 2.69
C PRO A 43 8.93 -23.01 1.86
N SER A 44 8.41 -23.14 0.63
CA SER A 44 8.22 -22.01 -0.29
C SER A 44 7.28 -20.95 0.29
N ILE A 45 7.56 -19.70 -0.02
CA ILE A 45 6.70 -18.56 0.34
C ILE A 45 5.84 -18.05 -0.83
N GLN A 46 5.85 -18.73 -1.98
CA GLN A 46 5.01 -18.37 -3.12
C GLN A 46 3.53 -18.26 -2.72
N GLY A 47 2.89 -17.14 -3.07
CA GLY A 47 1.48 -16.89 -2.78
C GLY A 47 1.17 -16.56 -1.32
N GLN A 48 2.17 -16.52 -0.43
CA GLN A 48 1.97 -15.99 0.92
C GLN A 48 1.68 -14.48 0.84
N GLU A 49 0.80 -14.00 1.72
CA GLU A 49 0.32 -12.62 1.69
C GLU A 49 1.01 -11.77 2.76
N LEU A 50 1.21 -10.49 2.48
CA LEU A 50 1.75 -9.55 3.46
C LEU A 50 0.72 -9.27 4.54
N THR A 51 1.15 -9.46 5.78
CA THR A 51 0.45 -9.08 7.00
C THR A 51 1.45 -8.44 7.96
N TYR A 52 1.10 -8.24 9.22
CA TYR A 52 2.00 -7.62 10.18
C TYR A 52 1.79 -8.13 11.60
N ILE A 53 2.84 -8.04 12.40
CA ILE A 53 2.81 -8.35 13.84
C ILE A 53 3.22 -7.09 14.60
N SER A 54 2.37 -6.68 15.53
CA SER A 54 2.64 -5.54 16.42
C SER A 54 3.93 -5.76 17.22
N THR A 55 4.78 -4.74 17.27
CA THR A 55 6.04 -4.75 18.02
C THR A 55 6.04 -3.75 19.17
N ALA A 56 5.23 -2.70 19.07
CA ALA A 56 5.02 -1.69 20.10
C ALA A 56 3.69 -0.97 19.83
N ASP A 57 3.33 -0.05 20.73
CA ASP A 57 2.28 0.91 20.43
C ASP A 57 2.65 1.64 19.13
N CYS A 58 1.73 1.61 18.16
CA CYS A 58 1.89 2.33 16.90
C CYS A 58 3.03 1.83 15.99
N ALA A 59 3.53 0.61 16.21
CA ALA A 59 4.54 0.00 15.33
C ALA A 59 4.31 -1.50 15.12
N ALA A 60 4.56 -1.97 13.89
CA ALA A 60 4.49 -3.39 13.55
C ALA A 60 5.58 -3.78 12.53
N ASN A 61 6.04 -5.03 12.60
CA ASN A 61 6.88 -5.61 11.55
C ASN A 61 5.99 -6.20 10.45
N VAL A 62 6.32 -5.92 9.19
CA VAL A 62 5.65 -6.53 8.04
C VAL A 62 6.22 -7.93 7.80
N ILE A 63 5.32 -8.90 7.70
CA ILE A 63 5.65 -10.33 7.58
C ILE A 63 4.83 -10.99 6.49
N PHE A 64 5.23 -12.19 6.09
CA PHE A 64 4.45 -13.07 5.23
C PHE A 64 3.61 -14.02 6.08
N GLY A 65 2.30 -14.03 5.80
CA GLY A 65 1.33 -14.95 6.36
C GLY A 65 0.73 -15.87 5.28
N PRO A 66 -0.04 -16.89 5.68
CA PRO A 66 -0.74 -17.75 4.73
C PRO A 66 -1.66 -16.97 3.79
N ALA A 67 -1.90 -17.52 2.60
CA ALA A 67 -2.89 -16.97 1.67
C ALA A 67 -4.26 -16.82 2.35
N GLY A 68 -4.95 -15.71 2.06
CA GLY A 68 -6.19 -15.30 2.70
C GLY A 68 -6.03 -14.56 4.03
N GLN A 69 -4.81 -14.40 4.57
CA GLN A 69 -4.54 -13.69 5.83
C GLN A 69 -3.79 -12.36 5.64
N GLY A 70 -3.68 -11.87 4.41
CA GLY A 70 -3.05 -10.59 4.10
C GLY A 70 -3.82 -9.40 4.66
N ALA A 71 -3.07 -8.38 5.05
CA ALA A 71 -3.63 -7.09 5.43
C ALA A 71 -4.10 -6.29 4.21
N GLU A 72 -5.11 -5.44 4.43
CA GLU A 72 -5.57 -4.49 3.42
C GLU A 72 -4.72 -3.21 3.47
N PHE A 73 -4.04 -2.96 2.35
CA PHE A 73 -3.27 -1.75 2.13
C PHE A 73 -4.03 -0.78 1.23
N TYR A 74 -3.71 0.50 1.32
CA TYR A 74 -4.13 1.51 0.37
C TYR A 74 -2.95 2.41 0.00
N ALA A 75 -3.02 2.97 -1.21
CA ALA A 75 -2.00 3.89 -1.72
C ALA A 75 -2.56 5.32 -1.78
N THR A 76 -1.75 6.31 -1.40
CA THR A 76 -2.08 7.74 -1.51
C THR A 76 -1.23 8.45 -2.57
N GLY A 77 -0.93 7.74 -3.66
CA GLY A 77 -0.13 8.23 -4.80
C GLY A 77 1.39 8.20 -4.60
N SER A 78 1.89 8.39 -3.38
CA SER A 78 3.34 8.37 -3.09
C SER A 78 3.71 7.57 -1.84
N THR A 79 2.75 7.00 -1.14
CA THR A 79 2.98 6.10 0.00
C THR A 79 1.96 4.96 -0.02
N VAL A 80 2.30 3.88 0.68
CA VAL A 80 1.42 2.74 0.94
C VAL A 80 1.20 2.64 2.45
N ASN A 81 -0.04 2.40 2.85
CA ASN A 81 -0.46 2.50 4.25
C ASN A 81 -1.54 1.44 4.56
N VAL A 82 -1.82 1.23 5.85
CA VAL A 82 -2.97 0.48 6.36
C VAL A 82 -3.87 1.42 7.15
N ALA A 83 -5.19 1.19 7.09
CA ALA A 83 -6.16 2.11 7.70
C ALA A 83 -6.19 1.99 9.22
N HIS A 84 -6.05 0.76 9.72
CA HIS A 84 -6.23 0.43 11.13
C HIS A 84 -5.14 -0.54 11.61
N LEU A 85 -4.09 -0.02 12.24
CA LEU A 85 -2.94 -0.85 12.62
C LEU A 85 -3.29 -1.95 13.64
N SER A 86 -4.17 -1.69 14.61
CA SER A 86 -4.63 -2.70 15.59
C SER A 86 -5.79 -3.56 15.08
N GLY A 87 -6.30 -3.31 13.87
CA GLY A 87 -7.49 -3.98 13.33
C GLY A 87 -8.82 -3.45 13.89
N GLU A 88 -8.79 -2.45 14.77
CA GLU A 88 -9.98 -1.76 15.27
C GLU A 88 -10.23 -0.48 14.47
N ASP A 89 -11.49 -0.14 14.20
CA ASP A 89 -11.86 1.07 13.42
C ASP A 89 -11.35 2.39 14.04
N SER A 90 -11.13 2.40 15.36
CA SER A 90 -10.57 3.54 16.10
C SER A 90 -9.04 3.64 16.02
N SER A 91 -8.39 2.60 15.48
CA SER A 91 -6.94 2.52 15.38
C SER A 91 -6.40 3.53 14.38
N PRO A 92 -5.26 4.17 14.66
CA PRO A 92 -4.63 5.08 13.72
C PRO A 92 -4.21 4.34 12.44
N SER A 93 -4.20 5.09 11.34
CA SER A 93 -3.55 4.66 10.10
C SER A 93 -2.05 4.56 10.30
N ALA A 94 -1.42 3.60 9.64
CA ALA A 94 0.02 3.41 9.66
C ALA A 94 0.60 3.26 8.27
N GLY A 95 1.71 3.96 8.04
CA GLY A 95 2.42 3.96 6.78
C GLY A 95 3.51 2.90 6.72
N LEU A 96 3.75 2.38 5.52
CA LEU A 96 4.83 1.44 5.25
C LEU A 96 6.17 2.17 5.31
N ILE A 97 7.01 1.77 6.26
CA ILE A 97 8.33 2.36 6.52
C ILE A 97 9.41 1.45 5.93
N VAL A 98 10.09 1.95 4.91
CA VAL A 98 11.23 1.31 4.28
C VAL A 98 12.47 2.09 4.69
N THR A 99 13.43 1.42 5.32
CA THR A 99 14.71 2.03 5.72
C THR A 99 15.85 1.35 4.97
N PRO A 100 16.22 1.84 3.76
CA PRO A 100 17.37 1.33 3.04
C PRO A 100 18.65 1.45 3.87
N GLY A 101 19.59 0.56 3.62
CA GLY A 101 20.89 0.59 4.30
C GLY A 101 21.89 -0.38 3.70
N GLY A 102 22.91 -0.70 4.48
CA GLY A 102 24.00 -1.57 4.08
C GLY A 102 25.09 -0.84 3.28
N THR A 103 25.93 -1.60 2.60
CA THR A 103 27.04 -1.10 1.77
C THR A 103 26.64 -1.06 0.29
N ALA A 104 27.59 -0.81 -0.61
CA ALA A 104 27.33 -0.86 -2.05
C ALA A 104 26.84 -2.25 -2.54
N THR A 105 27.29 -3.34 -1.90
CA THR A 105 27.05 -4.72 -2.38
C THR A 105 26.31 -5.59 -1.38
N VAL A 106 26.22 -5.20 -0.11
CA VAL A 106 25.56 -5.98 0.94
C VAL A 106 24.40 -5.14 1.51
N PRO A 107 23.16 -5.64 1.48
CA PRO A 107 22.01 -4.91 2.00
C PRO A 107 22.01 -4.87 3.54
N SER A 108 21.24 -3.94 4.10
CA SER A 108 20.95 -3.95 5.53
C SER A 108 20.03 -5.10 5.90
N LEU A 109 20.07 -5.47 7.18
CA LEU A 109 19.15 -6.40 7.80
C LEU A 109 17.84 -5.74 8.27
N ASN A 110 17.52 -4.54 7.78
CA ASN A 110 16.34 -3.77 8.23
C ASN A 110 15.05 -4.44 7.78
N THR A 111 14.13 -4.65 8.73
CA THR A 111 12.76 -5.10 8.46
C THR A 111 11.91 -3.91 7.99
N VAL A 112 11.06 -4.11 6.99
CA VAL A 112 10.01 -3.15 6.62
C VAL A 112 8.96 -3.12 7.72
N GLN A 113 8.58 -1.92 8.15
CA GLN A 113 7.68 -1.72 9.28
C GLN A 113 6.40 -1.01 8.86
N LEU A 114 5.39 -1.05 9.72
CA LEU A 114 4.29 -0.10 9.73
C LEU A 114 4.46 0.80 10.96
N GLN A 115 4.30 2.10 10.78
CA GLN A 115 4.32 3.07 11.88
C GLN A 115 3.22 4.11 11.68
N CYS A 116 2.56 4.59 12.74
CA CYS A 116 1.51 5.59 12.52
C CYS A 116 2.05 6.87 11.93
N GLY A 117 1.22 7.49 11.10
CA GLY A 117 1.59 8.63 10.28
C GLY A 117 1.87 8.22 8.84
N ALA A 118 2.53 9.11 8.11
CA ALA A 118 2.78 8.90 6.69
C ALA A 118 3.82 7.80 6.47
N GLY A 119 3.59 6.98 5.44
CA GLY A 119 4.57 6.01 4.97
C GLY A 119 5.80 6.65 4.31
N THR A 120 6.74 5.81 3.92
CA THR A 120 7.92 6.23 3.15
C THR A 120 7.51 6.76 1.78
N SER A 121 7.88 8.00 1.47
CA SER A 121 7.61 8.63 0.18
C SER A 121 8.32 7.87 -0.95
N GLY A 122 7.61 7.64 -2.06
CA GLY A 122 8.11 6.89 -3.22
C GLY A 122 7.76 5.40 -3.17
N VAL A 123 7.19 4.91 -2.07
CA VAL A 123 6.60 3.57 -2.03
C VAL A 123 5.25 3.62 -2.73
N GLY A 124 5.06 2.79 -3.75
CA GLY A 124 3.81 2.76 -4.51
C GLY A 124 3.54 1.40 -5.16
N VAL A 125 2.34 1.24 -5.69
CA VAL A 125 1.99 0.10 -6.53
C VAL A 125 2.01 0.57 -7.98
N VAL A 126 2.95 0.02 -8.77
CA VAL A 126 3.13 0.34 -10.19
C VAL A 126 3.00 -0.97 -10.97
N ASP A 127 2.15 -0.98 -11.99
CA ASP A 127 1.81 -2.16 -12.79
C ASP A 127 1.41 -3.36 -11.93
N GLY A 128 0.66 -3.11 -10.86
CA GLY A 128 0.18 -4.13 -9.93
C GLY A 128 1.25 -4.70 -9.01
N SER A 129 2.44 -4.09 -8.90
CA SER A 129 3.48 -4.52 -7.98
C SER A 129 3.94 -3.43 -7.03
N LEU A 130 4.22 -3.78 -5.77
CA LEU A 130 4.82 -2.85 -4.82
C LEU A 130 6.26 -2.53 -5.26
N GLN A 131 6.56 -1.24 -5.40
CA GLN A 131 7.86 -0.73 -5.81
C GLN A 131 8.33 0.35 -4.85
N PHE A 132 9.64 0.49 -4.75
CA PHE A 132 10.29 1.57 -4.01
C PHE A 132 11.68 1.81 -4.58
N GLU A 133 11.89 3.01 -5.12
CA GLU A 133 13.10 3.37 -5.86
C GLU A 133 13.42 2.30 -6.94
N ASP A 134 14.70 2.08 -7.24
CA ASP A 134 15.15 1.03 -8.15
C ASP A 134 15.50 -0.28 -7.41
N GLY A 135 14.99 -0.47 -6.19
CA GLY A 135 15.34 -1.60 -5.35
C GLY A 135 14.45 -2.82 -5.52
N PHE A 136 14.67 -3.80 -4.65
CA PHE A 136 14.00 -5.10 -4.67
C PHE A 136 13.62 -5.55 -3.26
N TRP A 137 12.56 -6.35 -3.18
CA TRP A 137 12.09 -6.94 -1.94
C TRP A 137 12.73 -8.28 -1.69
N MET A 138 13.01 -8.54 -0.42
CA MET A 138 13.47 -9.83 0.07
C MET A 138 12.52 -10.32 1.17
N ALA A 139 12.30 -11.63 1.21
CA ALA A 139 11.63 -12.31 2.29
C ALA A 139 12.66 -13.06 3.14
N CYS A 140 12.81 -12.67 4.40
CA CYS A 140 13.90 -13.12 5.26
C CYS A 140 13.37 -13.80 6.53
N PRO A 141 13.74 -15.06 6.83
CA PRO A 141 13.46 -15.67 8.12
C PRO A 141 14.09 -14.88 9.28
N ARG A 142 13.28 -14.53 10.28
CA ARG A 142 13.70 -13.84 11.49
C ARG A 142 12.73 -14.12 12.64
N ASN A 143 13.26 -14.55 13.78
CA ASN A 143 12.50 -14.74 15.03
C ASN A 143 11.23 -15.59 14.86
N GLY A 144 11.27 -16.64 14.03
CA GLY A 144 10.13 -17.52 13.80
C GLY A 144 9.09 -17.01 12.79
N SER A 145 9.33 -15.87 12.15
CA SER A 145 8.50 -15.34 11.06
C SER A 145 9.34 -15.10 9.81
N VAL A 146 8.71 -14.92 8.65
CA VAL A 146 9.37 -14.43 7.45
C VAL A 146 9.04 -12.95 7.31
N VAL A 147 10.02 -12.08 7.50
CA VAL A 147 9.84 -10.63 7.44
C VAL A 147 10.08 -10.10 6.03
N LEU A 148 9.40 -9.01 5.69
CA LEU A 148 9.73 -8.24 4.49
C LEU A 148 10.98 -7.38 4.74
N SER A 149 11.93 -7.40 3.81
CA SER A 149 13.15 -6.61 3.82
C SER A 149 13.38 -5.98 2.45
N PHE A 150 14.23 -4.95 2.38
CA PHE A 150 14.53 -4.23 1.15
C PHE A 150 16.03 -4.27 0.85
N LYS A 151 16.38 -4.43 -0.43
CA LYS A 151 17.74 -4.25 -0.95
C LYS A 151 17.72 -3.23 -2.09
N LYS A 152 18.74 -2.39 -2.15
CA LYS A 152 18.97 -1.48 -3.28
C LYS A 152 19.45 -2.24 -4.51
N ALA A 153 19.30 -1.65 -5.69
CA ALA A 153 19.94 -2.14 -6.91
C ALA A 153 21.45 -2.40 -6.69
N GLY A 154 21.95 -3.50 -7.24
CA GLY A 154 23.36 -3.91 -7.13
C GLY A 154 23.74 -4.60 -5.81
N GLN A 155 22.87 -4.60 -4.80
CA GLN A 155 23.10 -5.38 -3.58
C GLN A 155 22.72 -6.85 -3.79
N ARG A 156 23.50 -7.76 -3.22
CA ARG A 156 23.21 -9.20 -3.24
C ARG A 156 22.02 -9.55 -2.34
N THR A 157 21.35 -10.65 -2.64
CA THR A 157 20.37 -11.27 -1.72
C THR A 157 21.10 -11.79 -0.48
N LEU A 158 20.52 -11.56 0.70
CA LEU A 158 21.08 -12.09 1.94
C LEU A 158 20.94 -13.60 1.98
N LEU A 159 21.93 -14.28 2.58
CA LEU A 159 21.91 -15.72 2.73
C LEU A 159 20.67 -16.14 3.53
N GLY A 160 19.89 -17.08 2.96
CA GLY A 160 18.67 -17.59 3.58
C GLY A 160 17.44 -16.71 3.36
N CYS A 161 17.52 -15.64 2.57
CA CYS A 161 16.36 -14.87 2.12
C CYS A 161 15.99 -15.22 0.68
N ALA A 162 14.70 -15.08 0.37
CA ALA A 162 14.18 -15.17 -1.00
C ALA A 162 14.04 -13.80 -1.63
N ASP A 163 14.22 -13.72 -2.94
CA ASP A 163 13.85 -12.55 -3.73
C ASP A 163 12.39 -12.66 -4.14
N VAL A 164 11.64 -11.59 -3.91
CA VAL A 164 10.20 -11.56 -4.18
C VAL A 164 9.81 -10.31 -4.93
N GLN A 165 8.86 -10.48 -5.85
CA GLN A 165 8.01 -9.42 -6.33
C GLN A 165 6.71 -9.47 -5.51
N LEU A 166 6.24 -8.32 -5.03
CA LEU A 166 4.98 -8.23 -4.30
C LEU A 166 3.89 -7.80 -5.25
N LEU A 167 2.92 -8.67 -5.50
CA LEU A 167 1.83 -8.44 -6.45
C LEU A 167 0.55 -8.06 -5.73
N SER A 168 -0.11 -7.02 -6.21
CA SER A 168 -1.45 -6.61 -5.78
C SER A 168 -2.47 -7.67 -6.21
N ILE A 169 -3.29 -8.13 -5.26
CA ILE A 169 -4.35 -9.12 -5.45
C ILE A 169 -5.67 -8.70 -4.80
#